data_AF-A0A937V238-F1
#
_entry.id   AF-A0A937V238-F1
#
_cell.length_a   1.000
_cell.length_b   1.000
_cell.length_c   1.000
_cell.angle_alpha   90.00
_cell.angle_beta   90.00
_cell.angle_gamma   90.00
#
_symmetry.space_group_name_H-M   'P 1'
#
loop_
_entity.id
_entity.type
_entity.pdbx_description
1 polymer ?
#
loop_
_entity_poly.entity_id
_entity_poly.type
_entity_poly.pdbx_seq_one_letter_code
_entity_poly.pdbx_strand_id
1 'polypeptide(L)'
;MNIRATPSTSAPVRHYGLGGDRVNILNQTNAPDGYRWYFVEFPNSGARGWIRADLLRVGGNYGGSSTQRIAFAPGTSAATVGGKVQGAQSRDYLVNARAGQTLNLSTVGTSSFLQLQVFAPNGSTLYTGSRNWSSVLRQSGDYRVRARLVPEEQKRGVTAEYSLTVSVR
;
A
#
# COMPACT_ATOMS: atom_id res chain seq x y z
N MET A 1 22.90 -12.80 -2.04
CA MET A 1 21.45 -12.86 -2.36
C MET A 1 21.25 -12.74 -3.85
N ASN A 2 20.37 -13.56 -4.44
CA ASN A 2 20.17 -13.59 -5.89
C ASN A 2 19.12 -12.55 -6.30
N ILE A 3 19.45 -11.73 -7.30
CA ILE A 3 18.55 -10.76 -7.92
C ILE A 3 18.21 -11.28 -9.32
N ARG A 4 16.94 -11.56 -9.57
CA ARG A 4 16.48 -12.30 -10.75
C ARG A 4 15.80 -11.41 -11.77
N ALA A 5 15.80 -11.86 -13.02
CA ALA A 5 15.15 -11.17 -14.14
C ALA A 5 13.62 -11.08 -13.98
N THR A 6 13.01 -12.13 -13.42
CA THR A 6 11.57 -12.26 -13.19
C THR A 6 11.33 -12.84 -11.79
N PRO A 7 10.12 -12.67 -11.21
CA PRO A 7 9.79 -13.14 -9.86
C PRO A 7 9.53 -14.65 -9.88
N SER A 8 10.59 -15.44 -10.06
CA SER A 8 10.53 -16.90 -10.03
C SER A 8 11.85 -17.50 -9.57
N THR A 9 11.79 -18.58 -8.77
CA THR A 9 12.98 -19.32 -8.34
C THR A 9 13.77 -19.96 -9.49
N SER A 10 13.13 -20.22 -10.64
CA SER A 10 13.76 -20.75 -11.86
C SER A 10 14.30 -19.66 -12.80
N ALA A 11 14.01 -18.38 -12.54
CA ALA A 11 14.43 -17.28 -13.41
C ALA A 11 15.95 -17.07 -13.39
N PRO A 12 16.56 -16.60 -14.50
CA PRO A 12 17.98 -16.31 -14.53
C PRO A 12 18.35 -15.21 -13.53
N VAL A 13 19.46 -15.42 -12.82
CA VAL A 13 20.04 -14.45 -11.89
C VAL A 13 20.76 -13.37 -12.71
N ARG A 14 20.34 -12.12 -12.56
CA ARG A 14 20.95 -10.96 -13.24
C ARG A 14 22.05 -10.31 -12.41
N HIS A 15 21.85 -10.26 -11.11
CA HIS A 15 22.79 -9.63 -10.18
C HIS A 15 22.89 -10.44 -8.89
N TYR A 16 23.93 -10.16 -8.13
CA TYR A 16 24.09 -10.64 -6.76
C TYR A 16 24.21 -9.44 -5.82
N GLY A 17 23.58 -9.54 -4.66
CA GLY A 17 23.78 -8.63 -3.53
C GLY A 17 24.51 -9.36 -2.39
N LEU A 18 25.18 -8.62 -1.53
CA LEU A 18 25.84 -9.13 -0.35
C LEU A 18 24.92 -9.03 0.89
N GLY A 19 25.14 -9.90 1.87
CA GLY A 19 24.41 -9.83 3.13
C GLY A 19 24.72 -8.51 3.83
N GLY A 20 23.70 -7.67 4.04
CA GLY A 20 23.84 -6.32 4.60
C GLY A 20 23.63 -5.18 3.59
N ASP A 21 23.57 -5.47 2.29
CA ASP A 21 23.27 -4.46 1.27
C ASP A 21 21.88 -3.86 1.48
N ARG A 22 21.81 -2.52 1.34
CA ARG A 22 20.55 -1.79 1.33
C ARG A 22 20.01 -1.71 -0.09
N VAL A 23 18.72 -1.92 -0.23
CA VAL A 23 18.00 -1.79 -1.51
C VAL A 23 16.82 -0.84 -1.32
N ASN A 24 16.22 -0.39 -2.40
CA ASN A 24 14.92 0.27 -2.43
C ASN A 24 13.91 -0.69 -3.03
N ILE A 25 12.83 -1.01 -2.33
CA ILE A 25 11.75 -1.84 -2.91
C ILE A 25 10.83 -0.94 -3.74
N LEU A 26 10.72 -1.25 -5.02
CA LEU A 26 9.94 -0.51 -6.02
C LEU A 26 8.58 -1.15 -6.31
N ASN A 27 8.48 -2.49 -6.23
CA ASN A 27 7.24 -3.22 -6.48
C ASN A 27 7.21 -4.55 -5.69
N GLN A 28 6.04 -5.18 -5.60
CA GLN A 28 5.87 -6.53 -5.06
C GLN A 28 4.91 -7.37 -5.90
N THR A 29 5.08 -8.68 -5.87
CA THR A 29 4.12 -9.64 -6.43
C THR A 29 4.13 -10.95 -5.65
N ASN A 30 2.99 -11.66 -5.63
CA ASN A 30 2.93 -13.05 -5.19
C ASN A 30 3.06 -13.91 -6.46
N ALA A 31 4.15 -14.66 -6.59
CA ALA A 31 4.41 -15.45 -7.77
C ALA A 31 3.82 -16.87 -7.66
N PRO A 32 3.56 -17.56 -8.79
CA PRO A 32 3.07 -18.93 -8.81
C PRO A 32 3.99 -19.95 -8.10
N ASP A 33 5.24 -19.59 -7.85
CA ASP A 33 6.21 -20.42 -7.12
C ASP A 33 6.01 -20.41 -5.60
N GLY A 34 4.92 -19.80 -5.11
CA GLY A 34 4.54 -19.77 -3.69
C GLY A 34 5.26 -18.69 -2.89
N TYR A 35 6.13 -17.89 -3.51
CA TYR A 35 6.85 -16.82 -2.82
C TYR A 35 6.32 -15.44 -3.18
N ARG A 36 6.44 -14.53 -2.20
CA ARG A 36 6.38 -13.10 -2.48
C ARG A 36 7.73 -12.62 -2.98
N TRP A 37 7.71 -11.81 -4.02
CA TRP A 37 8.87 -11.21 -4.63
C TRP A 37 8.79 -9.69 -4.56
N TYR A 38 9.93 -9.06 -4.31
CA TYR A 38 10.12 -7.61 -4.36
C TYR A 38 10.95 -7.25 -5.58
N PHE A 39 10.47 -6.31 -6.39
CA PHE A 39 11.31 -5.65 -7.37
C PHE A 39 12.07 -4.54 -6.66
N VAL A 40 13.39 -4.55 -6.74
CA VAL A 40 14.24 -3.63 -5.99
C VAL A 40 15.20 -2.87 -6.88
N GLU A 41 15.72 -1.77 -6.37
CA GLU A 41 16.82 -0.98 -6.93
C GLU A 41 17.94 -0.82 -5.91
N PHE A 42 19.18 -0.97 -6.35
CA PHE A 42 20.37 -0.73 -5.55
C PHE A 42 20.75 0.75 -5.67
N PRO A 43 20.70 1.55 -4.59
CA PRO A 43 20.87 3.00 -4.68
C PRO A 43 22.25 3.44 -5.17
N ASN A 44 23.29 2.65 -4.90
CA ASN A 44 24.67 2.99 -5.29
C ASN A 44 24.97 2.68 -6.77
N SER A 45 24.29 1.68 -7.35
CA SER A 45 24.59 1.18 -8.70
C SER A 45 23.45 1.38 -9.69
N GLY A 46 22.25 1.73 -9.23
CA GLY A 46 21.03 1.76 -10.04
C GLY A 46 20.58 0.38 -10.53
N ALA A 47 21.24 -0.71 -10.14
CA ALA A 47 20.91 -2.06 -10.58
C ALA A 47 19.51 -2.44 -10.08
N ARG A 48 18.73 -3.13 -10.91
CA ARG A 48 17.34 -3.51 -10.58
C ARG A 48 17.07 -4.97 -10.82
N GLY A 49 16.13 -5.54 -10.06
CA GLY A 49 15.63 -6.89 -10.29
C GLY A 49 14.78 -7.43 -9.16
N TRP A 50 14.38 -8.69 -9.29
CA TRP A 50 13.47 -9.36 -8.37
C TRP A 50 14.22 -10.14 -7.29
N ILE A 51 13.87 -9.89 -6.03
CA ILE A 51 14.42 -10.58 -4.87
C ILE A 51 13.27 -11.18 -4.07
N ARG A 52 13.48 -12.41 -3.60
CA ARG A 52 12.50 -13.11 -2.78
C ARG A 52 12.35 -12.43 -1.42
N ALA A 53 11.11 -12.25 -0.95
CA ALA A 53 10.80 -11.41 0.20
C ALA A 53 11.47 -11.89 1.51
N ASP A 54 11.67 -13.19 1.66
CA ASP A 54 12.29 -13.84 2.81
C ASP A 54 13.81 -13.67 2.88
N LEU A 55 14.45 -13.34 1.75
CA LEU A 55 15.90 -13.07 1.68
C LEU A 55 16.26 -11.64 2.10
N LEU A 56 15.26 -10.78 2.28
CA LEU A 56 15.44 -9.42 2.71
C LEU A 56 15.10 -9.31 4.20
N ARG A 57 16.10 -9.01 5.02
CA ARG A 57 15.85 -8.52 6.37
C ARG A 57 15.43 -7.06 6.24
N VAL A 58 14.12 -6.84 6.28
CA VAL A 58 13.48 -5.52 6.17
C VAL A 58 13.79 -4.70 7.44
N GLY A 59 15.02 -4.20 7.53
CA GLY A 59 15.51 -3.31 8.59
C GLY A 59 15.50 -1.87 8.08
N GLY A 60 14.39 -1.16 8.30
CA GLY A 60 14.09 0.13 7.67
C GLY A 60 12.89 0.03 6.73
N ASN A 61 12.04 1.06 6.73
CA ASN A 61 10.69 1.03 6.16
C ASN A 61 10.66 1.00 4.64
N TYR A 62 10.71 -0.21 4.12
CA TYR A 62 10.22 -0.49 2.80
C TYR A 62 8.71 -0.30 2.77
N GLY A 63 8.25 0.45 1.78
CA GLY A 63 6.86 0.81 1.57
C GLY A 63 5.97 -0.36 1.15
N GLY A 64 5.91 -1.42 1.96
CA GLY A 64 4.99 -2.53 1.75
C GLY A 64 3.56 -1.99 1.74
N SER A 65 2.96 -1.97 0.55
CA SER A 65 1.54 -1.69 0.41
C SER A 65 0.77 -2.94 0.82
N SER A 66 0.21 -2.98 2.02
CA SER A 66 -0.73 -4.06 2.37
C SER A 66 -2.10 -3.72 1.82
N THR A 67 -2.77 -4.67 1.15
CA THR A 67 -4.15 -4.49 0.70
C THR A 67 -5.10 -5.29 1.58
N GLN A 68 -6.18 -4.67 2.05
CA GLN A 68 -7.25 -5.30 2.82
C GLN A 68 -8.60 -4.98 2.17
N ARG A 69 -9.47 -5.97 1.97
CA ARG A 69 -10.85 -5.71 1.56
C ARG A 69 -11.70 -5.35 2.78
N ILE A 70 -12.48 -4.28 2.68
CA ILE A 70 -13.46 -3.90 3.70
C ILE A 70 -14.74 -4.69 3.44
N ALA A 71 -15.17 -5.43 4.46
CA ALA A 71 -16.48 -6.05 4.52
C ALA A 71 -17.28 -5.36 5.63
N PHE A 72 -18.54 -5.05 5.35
CA PHE A 72 -19.46 -4.50 6.35
C PHE A 72 -20.18 -5.64 7.05
N ALA A 73 -20.43 -5.49 8.35
CA ALA A 73 -21.26 -6.44 9.08
C ALA A 73 -22.69 -6.43 8.51
N PRO A 74 -23.42 -7.56 8.53
CA PRO A 74 -24.80 -7.61 8.08
C PRO A 74 -25.66 -6.49 8.70
N GLY A 75 -26.42 -5.77 7.88
CA GLY A 75 -27.24 -4.63 8.32
C GLY A 75 -26.48 -3.32 8.55
N THR A 76 -25.17 -3.28 8.34
CA THR A 76 -24.35 -2.07 8.47
C THR A 76 -23.82 -1.58 7.13
N SER A 77 -23.57 -0.28 7.06
CA SER A 77 -22.96 0.41 5.90
C SER A 77 -21.61 1.02 6.23
N ALA A 78 -21.03 0.67 7.39
CA ALA A 78 -19.81 1.27 7.90
C ALA A 78 -18.90 0.24 8.56
N ALA A 79 -17.59 0.43 8.44
CA ALA A 79 -16.57 -0.36 9.12
C ALA A 79 -15.42 0.54 9.55
N THR A 80 -14.87 0.28 10.73
CA THR A 80 -13.69 0.98 11.25
C THR A 80 -12.49 0.06 11.21
N VAL A 81 -11.38 0.55 10.65
CA VAL A 81 -10.11 -0.15 10.55
C VAL A 81 -9.00 0.66 11.21
N GLY A 82 -8.28 0.02 12.11
CA GLY A 82 -7.04 0.53 12.66
C GLY A 82 -5.85 0.16 11.78
N GLY A 83 -4.83 1.00 11.77
CA GLY A 83 -3.61 0.71 11.04
C GLY A 83 -2.42 1.55 11.46
N LYS A 84 -1.27 1.12 10.98
CA LYS A 84 0.02 1.77 11.17
C LYS A 84 0.76 1.81 9.83
N VAL A 85 1.30 2.97 9.50
CA VAL A 85 2.16 3.20 8.33
C VAL A 85 3.43 3.89 8.79
N GLN A 86 4.57 3.45 8.28
CA GLN A 86 5.86 4.04 8.60
C GLN A 86 6.70 4.27 7.35
N GLY A 87 7.39 5.41 7.28
CA GLY A 87 8.18 5.82 6.13
C GLY A 87 7.37 5.75 4.82
N ALA A 88 7.91 5.07 3.81
CA ALA A 88 7.26 4.92 2.51
C ALA A 88 6.07 3.95 2.47
N GLN A 89 5.65 3.37 3.61
CA GLN A 89 4.54 2.41 3.67
C GLN A 89 3.21 3.05 3.33
N SER A 90 2.36 2.20 2.74
CA SER A 90 0.95 2.49 2.56
C SER A 90 0.09 1.29 2.92
N ARG A 91 -1.17 1.55 3.23
CA ARG A 91 -2.20 0.54 3.41
C ARG A 91 -3.34 0.86 2.48
N ASP A 92 -3.68 -0.08 1.61
CA ASP A 92 -4.77 0.02 0.66
C ASP A 92 -5.99 -0.74 1.20
N TYR A 93 -7.15 -0.11 1.13
CA TYR A 93 -8.43 -0.68 1.51
C TYR A 93 -9.34 -0.75 0.29
N LEU A 94 -9.78 -1.95 -0.09
CA LEU A 94 -10.73 -2.15 -1.20
C LEU A 94 -12.15 -2.11 -0.66
N VAL A 95 -12.95 -1.19 -1.18
CA VAL A 95 -14.33 -0.96 -0.78
C VAL A 95 -15.20 -1.19 -2.00
N ASN A 96 -16.00 -2.26 -1.99
CA ASN A 96 -16.96 -2.48 -3.06
C ASN A 96 -18.15 -1.54 -2.87
N ALA A 97 -18.44 -0.73 -3.88
CA ALA A 97 -19.54 0.22 -3.86
C ALA A 97 -20.15 0.40 -5.25
N ARG A 98 -21.38 0.89 -5.32
CA ARG A 98 -22.16 1.06 -6.54
C ARG A 98 -22.29 2.53 -6.92
N ALA A 99 -22.48 2.79 -8.21
CA ALA A 99 -22.85 4.10 -8.70
C ALA A 99 -24.12 4.61 -8.01
N GLY A 100 -24.15 5.89 -7.66
CA GLY A 100 -25.23 6.53 -6.90
C GLY A 100 -25.07 6.45 -5.39
N GLN A 101 -24.24 5.54 -4.86
CA GLN A 101 -23.95 5.50 -3.42
C GLN A 101 -22.99 6.64 -3.01
N THR A 102 -23.02 7.01 -1.74
CA THR A 102 -22.09 7.96 -1.13
C THR A 102 -21.02 7.20 -0.36
N LEU A 103 -19.76 7.35 -0.76
CA LEU A 103 -18.60 6.89 0.00
C LEU A 103 -18.14 7.99 0.94
N ASN A 104 -18.02 7.68 2.22
CA ASN A 104 -17.55 8.58 3.25
C ASN A 104 -16.36 7.97 4.00
N LEU A 105 -15.35 8.82 4.25
CA LEU A 105 -14.16 8.51 5.04
C LEU A 105 -14.07 9.47 6.21
N SER A 106 -13.89 8.92 7.41
CA SER A 106 -13.60 9.70 8.60
C SER A 106 -12.45 9.11 9.39
N THR A 107 -11.61 9.97 9.94
CA THR A 107 -10.43 9.60 10.71
C THR A 107 -10.54 10.15 12.13
N VAL A 108 -10.29 9.29 13.13
CA VAL A 108 -10.33 9.68 14.55
C VAL A 108 -8.98 9.42 15.20
N GLY A 109 -8.46 10.42 15.94
CA GLY A 109 -7.22 10.27 16.72
C GLY A 109 -5.97 9.96 15.89
N THR A 110 -5.93 10.38 14.64
CA THR A 110 -4.87 10.03 13.69
C THR A 110 -3.68 10.97 13.76
N SER A 111 -2.49 10.46 13.42
CA SER A 111 -1.30 11.30 13.21
C SER A 111 -1.56 12.42 12.18
N SER A 112 -1.02 13.62 12.43
CA SER A 112 -1.11 14.78 11.53
C SER A 112 -0.42 14.56 10.18
N PHE A 113 0.44 13.55 10.09
CA PHE A 113 1.19 13.21 8.88
C PHE A 113 0.47 12.21 7.98
N LEU A 114 -0.70 11.70 8.40
CA LEU A 114 -1.49 10.78 7.60
C LEU A 114 -2.12 11.50 6.41
N GLN A 115 -1.93 10.93 5.22
CA GLN A 115 -2.59 11.32 3.98
C GLN A 115 -3.42 10.14 3.48
N LEU A 116 -4.68 10.43 3.16
CA LEU A 116 -5.59 9.52 2.49
C LEU A 116 -5.68 9.86 1.01
N GLN A 117 -5.78 8.82 0.18
CA GLN A 117 -6.10 8.96 -1.23
C GLN A 117 -7.25 8.01 -1.58
N VAL A 118 -8.16 8.45 -2.44
CA VAL A 118 -9.26 7.61 -2.93
C VAL A 118 -9.15 7.48 -4.42
N PHE A 119 -9.18 6.25 -4.90
CA PHE A 119 -9.14 5.92 -6.32
C PHE A 119 -10.44 5.21 -6.70
N ALA A 120 -11.03 5.63 -7.81
CA ALA A 120 -12.15 4.94 -8.44
C ALA A 120 -11.71 3.62 -9.09
N PRO A 121 -12.66 2.71 -9.43
CA PRO A 121 -12.34 1.43 -10.07
C PRO A 121 -11.56 1.57 -11.38
N ASN A 122 -11.75 2.67 -12.12
CA ASN A 122 -11.00 2.98 -13.34
C ASN A 122 -9.60 3.56 -13.08
N GLY A 123 -9.16 3.66 -11.83
CA GLY A 123 -7.87 4.20 -11.43
C GLY A 123 -7.80 5.72 -11.25
N SER A 124 -8.86 6.47 -11.58
CA SER A 124 -8.86 7.92 -11.39
C SER A 124 -8.86 8.30 -9.90
N THR A 125 -8.09 9.34 -9.56
CA THR A 125 -8.02 9.85 -8.19
C THR A 125 -9.24 10.72 -7.91
N LEU A 126 -10.04 10.34 -6.92
CA LEU A 126 -11.19 11.10 -6.43
C LEU A 126 -10.84 12.03 -5.27
N TYR A 127 -9.82 11.66 -4.48
CA TYR A 127 -9.41 12.45 -3.32
C TYR A 127 -7.92 12.26 -3.01
N THR A 128 -7.29 13.31 -2.50
CA THR A 128 -6.00 13.27 -1.82
C THR A 128 -6.01 14.35 -0.74
N GLY A 129 -5.89 13.97 0.52
CA GLY A 129 -5.94 14.89 1.65
C GLY A 129 -5.87 14.19 3.01
N SER A 130 -5.88 14.97 4.09
CA SER A 130 -5.74 14.47 5.47
C SER A 130 -7.01 14.65 6.32
N ARG A 131 -8.10 15.14 5.72
CA ARG A 131 -9.38 15.40 6.39
C ARG A 131 -10.43 14.37 5.99
N ASN A 132 -11.54 14.39 6.74
CA ASN A 132 -12.75 13.66 6.38
C ASN A 132 -13.20 14.03 4.95
N TRP A 133 -13.69 13.05 4.23
CA TRP A 133 -14.07 13.19 2.83
C TRP A 133 -15.38 12.44 2.54
N SER A 134 -16.18 12.97 1.63
CA SER A 134 -17.45 12.37 1.22
C SER A 134 -17.73 12.68 -0.25
N SER A 135 -18.17 11.70 -1.03
CA SER A 135 -18.61 11.92 -2.41
C SER A 135 -19.62 10.89 -2.87
N VAL A 136 -20.55 11.31 -3.72
CA VAL A 136 -21.40 10.42 -4.52
C VAL A 136 -20.54 9.75 -5.59
N LEU A 137 -20.68 8.44 -5.72
CA LEU A 137 -19.92 7.60 -6.62
C LEU A 137 -20.57 7.56 -8.00
N ARG A 138 -19.76 7.78 -9.04
CA ARG A 138 -20.24 7.75 -10.44
C ARG A 138 -20.15 6.37 -11.09
N GLN A 139 -19.48 5.42 -10.44
CA GLN A 139 -19.17 4.10 -11.01
C GLN A 139 -19.39 3.02 -9.96
N SER A 140 -19.67 1.80 -10.42
CA SER A 140 -19.72 0.62 -9.57
C SER A 140 -18.40 -0.13 -9.64
N GLY A 141 -17.94 -0.69 -8.52
CA GLY A 141 -16.74 -1.52 -8.48
C GLY A 141 -15.97 -1.36 -7.17
N ASP A 142 -14.71 -1.80 -7.20
CA ASP A 142 -13.82 -1.70 -6.06
C ASP A 142 -13.09 -0.34 -6.04
N TYR A 143 -13.46 0.48 -5.07
CA TYR A 143 -12.76 1.72 -4.75
C TYR A 143 -11.55 1.41 -3.86
N ARG A 144 -10.42 2.06 -4.13
CA ARG A 144 -9.21 1.87 -3.33
C ARG A 144 -8.96 3.10 -2.47
N VAL A 145 -8.97 2.92 -1.15
CA VAL A 145 -8.60 3.94 -0.17
C VAL A 145 -7.18 3.66 0.30
N ARG A 146 -6.25 4.55 0.00
CA ARG A 146 -4.84 4.44 0.40
C ARG A 146 -4.55 5.33 1.59
N ALA A 147 -4.12 4.74 2.70
CA ALA A 147 -3.51 5.43 3.82
C ALA A 147 -1.98 5.41 3.66
N ARG A 148 -1.34 6.58 3.74
CA ARG A 148 0.12 6.73 3.65
C ARG A 148 0.57 7.95 4.46
N LEU A 149 1.87 8.09 4.69
CA LEU A 149 2.41 9.37 5.16
C LEU A 149 2.53 10.38 4.01
N VAL A 150 2.43 11.67 4.35
CA VAL A 150 2.81 12.75 3.43
C VAL A 150 4.27 12.58 2.98
N PRO A 151 4.62 12.87 1.72
CA PRO A 151 5.93 12.54 1.14
C PRO A 151 7.14 13.02 1.96
N GLU A 152 7.04 14.17 2.63
CA GLU A 152 8.09 14.74 3.47
C GLU A 152 8.47 13.80 4.63
N GLU A 153 7.47 13.23 5.28
CA GLU A 153 7.66 12.36 6.45
C GLU A 153 8.04 10.93 6.08
N GLN A 154 7.80 10.53 4.83
CA GLN A 154 8.21 9.22 4.33
C GLN A 154 9.73 9.05 4.35
N LYS A 155 10.47 10.10 3.94
CA LYS A 155 11.94 10.09 3.92
C LYS A 155 12.54 10.07 5.33
N ARG A 156 11.84 10.68 6.29
CA ARG A 156 12.24 10.75 7.69
C ARG A 156 11.96 9.45 8.46
N GLY A 157 11.29 8.47 7.83
CA GLY A 157 10.99 7.18 8.45
C GLY A 157 10.00 7.27 9.60
N VAL A 158 9.23 8.37 9.66
CA VAL A 158 8.22 8.62 10.71
C VAL A 158 7.17 7.53 10.69
N THR A 159 6.54 7.31 11.83
CA THR A 159 5.44 6.37 12.02
C THR A 159 4.13 7.13 12.27
N ALA A 160 3.06 6.76 11.60
CA ALA A 160 1.70 7.19 11.90
C ALA A 160 0.80 5.99 12.20
N GLU A 161 0.10 6.07 13.32
CA GLU A 161 -1.02 5.19 13.65
C GLU A 161 -2.33 5.93 13.36
N TYR A 162 -3.35 5.17 12.99
CA TYR A 162 -4.63 5.72 12.61
C TYR A 162 -5.80 4.78 12.88
N SER A 163 -6.98 5.38 13.05
CA SER A 163 -8.28 4.74 12.98
C SER A 163 -9.09 5.39 11.86
N LEU A 164 -9.48 4.60 10.86
CA LEU A 164 -10.23 5.03 9.68
C LEU A 164 -11.59 4.34 9.67
N THR A 165 -12.65 5.13 9.65
CA THR A 165 -14.00 4.65 9.40
C THR A 165 -14.36 4.90 7.94
N VAL A 166 -14.79 3.84 7.27
CA VAL A 166 -15.28 3.84 5.90
C VAL A 166 -16.77 3.54 5.94
N SER A 167 -17.58 4.33 5.23
CA SER A 167 -19.00 4.02 5.04
C SER A 167 -19.50 4.23 3.62
N VAL A 168 -20.45 3.41 3.20
CA VAL A 168 -21.06 3.42 1.87
C VAL A 168 -22.58 3.40 2.03
N ARG A 169 -23.26 4.49 1.66
CA ARG A 169 -24.73 4.62 1.79
C ARG A 169 -25.37 4.83 0.43
#